data_AF-A0A817YTZ8-F1
#
_entry.id   AF-A0A817YTZ8-F1
#
_cell.length_a   1.000
_cell.length_b   1.000
_cell.length_c   1.000
_cell.angle_alpha   90.00
_cell.angle_beta   90.00
_cell.angle_gamma   90.00
#
_symmetry.space_group_name_H-M   'P 1'
#
loop_
_entity.id
_entity.type
_entity.pdbx_description
1 polymer ?
#
loop_
_entity_poly.entity_id
_entity_poly.type
_entity_poly.pdbx_seq_one_letter_code
_entity_poly.pdbx_strand_id
1 'polypeptide(L)'
;MHKGANGCYRSAISNTGPGAQACYDKNGQWISDPWKGAGTLDAETPLGDIIQQGKHLIADVLPYYSCCKTSIFSQSQNCSLYYEKRPSGQCQN
;
A
#
# COMPACT_ATOMS: atom_id res chain seq x y z
N MET A 1 7.84 6.79 2.07
CA MET A 1 8.32 5.52 2.63
C MET A 1 7.42 5.14 3.78
N HIS A 2 7.07 3.86 3.88
CA HIS A 2 6.30 3.33 5.00
C HIS A 2 7.11 3.42 6.29
N LYS A 3 6.43 3.64 7.44
CA LYS A 3 7.10 3.78 8.73
C LYS A 3 7.80 2.47 9.09
N GLY A 4 9.13 2.48 9.25
CA GLY A 4 9.90 1.28 9.59
C GLY A 4 10.43 0.50 8.38
N ALA A 5 9.96 0.81 7.17
CA ALA A 5 10.52 0.26 5.94
C ALA A 5 11.79 1.02 5.52
N ASN A 6 12.86 0.28 5.23
CA ASN A 6 14.07 0.81 4.64
C ASN A 6 13.95 0.91 3.10
N GLY A 7 13.22 -0.01 2.48
CA GLY A 7 12.95 -0.01 1.05
C GLY A 7 11.66 -0.74 0.71
N CYS A 8 11.00 -0.31 -0.37
CA CYS A 8 9.81 -0.95 -0.89
C CYS A 8 9.92 -1.13 -2.40
N TYR A 9 9.44 -2.26 -2.89
CA TYR A 9 9.46 -2.66 -4.28
C TYR A 9 8.02 -2.94 -4.72
N ARG A 10 7.67 -2.51 -5.93
CA ARG A 10 6.35 -2.71 -6.50
C ARG A 10 6.45 -3.66 -7.68
N SER A 11 5.68 -4.74 -7.64
CA SER A 11 5.42 -5.59 -8.79
C SER A 11 4.02 -5.26 -9.30
N ALA A 12 3.89 -4.96 -10.59
CA ALA A 12 2.61 -4.70 -11.24
C ALA A 12 2.67 -5.17 -12.69
N ILE A 13 1.54 -5.64 -13.21
CA ILE A 13 1.42 -6.12 -14.61
C ILE A 13 1.75 -5.00 -15.63
N SER A 14 1.58 -3.74 -15.23
CA SER A 14 2.02 -2.57 -16.00
C SER A 14 2.25 -1.38 -15.07
N ASN A 15 2.76 -0.27 -15.61
CA ASN A 15 2.95 0.98 -14.87
C ASN A 15 1.65 1.51 -14.20
N THR A 16 0.49 1.08 -14.68
CA THR A 16 -0.84 1.44 -14.18
C THR A 16 -1.69 0.20 -13.85
N GLY A 17 -1.04 -0.96 -13.66
CA GLY A 17 -1.71 -2.23 -13.36
C GLY A 17 -1.96 -2.43 -11.86
N PRO A 18 -2.77 -3.46 -11.51
CA PRO A 18 -2.89 -3.87 -10.11
C PRO A 18 -1.51 -4.32 -9.65
N GLY A 19 -1.08 -3.76 -8.53
CA GLY A 19 0.25 -3.99 -8.01
C GLY A 19 0.25 -4.57 -6.60
N ALA A 20 1.30 -5.33 -6.33
CA ALA A 20 1.72 -5.68 -4.99
C ALA A 20 2.94 -4.84 -4.63
N GLN A 21 2.89 -4.11 -3.51
CA GLN A 21 4.06 -3.49 -2.94
C GLN A 21 4.57 -4.33 -1.77
N ALA A 22 5.82 -4.78 -1.85
CA ALA A 22 6.53 -5.41 -0.74
C ALA A 22 7.51 -4.42 -0.11
N CYS A 23 7.53 -4.36 1.22
CA CYS A 23 8.46 -3.51 1.97
C CYS A 23 9.33 -4.34 2.89
N TYR A 24 10.55 -3.87 3.08
CA TYR A 24 11.60 -4.56 3.83
C TYR A 24 12.22 -3.63 4.87
N ASP A 25 12.57 -4.18 6.02
CA ASP A 25 13.27 -3.45 7.09
C ASP A 25 14.75 -3.21 6.74
N LYS A 26 15.49 -2.59 7.66
CA LYS A 26 16.92 -2.31 7.49
C LYS A 26 17.80 -3.57 7.37
N ASN A 27 17.31 -4.72 7.80
CA ASN A 27 17.99 -6.01 7.72
C ASN A 27 17.58 -6.78 6.45
N GLY A 28 16.73 -6.20 5.59
CA GLY A 28 16.18 -6.86 4.42
C GLY A 28 15.09 -7.89 4.74
N GLN A 29 14.52 -7.87 5.94
CA GLN A 29 13.39 -8.75 6.29
C GLN A 29 12.08 -8.16 5.77
N TRP A 30 11.26 -9.00 5.13
CA TRP A 30 9.94 -8.59 4.67
C TRP A 30 9.06 -8.21 5.86
N ILE A 31 8.40 -7.05 5.76
CA ILE A 31 7.51 -6.55 6.78
C ILE A 31 6.10 -7.03 6.46
N SER A 32 5.59 -7.95 7.28
CA SER A 32 4.24 -8.49 7.17
C SER A 32 3.20 -7.72 8.00
N ASP A 33 3.64 -6.87 8.90
CA ASP A 33 2.77 -6.12 9.79
C ASP A 33 2.55 -4.71 9.21
N PRO A 34 1.32 -4.38 8.78
CA PRO A 34 1.02 -3.06 8.20
C PRO A 34 1.35 -1.91 9.14
N TRP A 35 1.23 -2.10 10.45
CA TRP A 35 1.56 -1.07 11.45
C TRP A 35 3.07 -0.88 11.64
N LYS A 36 3.88 -1.80 11.12
CA LYS A 36 5.35 -1.72 11.08
C LYS A 36 5.88 -1.32 9.70
N GLY A 37 4.99 -0.93 8.79
CA GLY A 37 5.36 -0.41 7.47
C GLY A 37 5.38 -1.44 6.36
N ALA A 38 4.51 -2.46 6.42
CA ALA A 38 4.29 -3.34 5.28
C ALA A 38 3.80 -2.55 4.06
N GLY A 39 4.20 -2.99 2.87
CA GLY A 39 3.54 -2.53 1.64
C GLY A 39 2.16 -3.17 1.50
N THR A 40 1.34 -2.66 0.59
CA THR A 40 -0.04 -3.11 0.40
C THR A 40 -0.28 -3.67 -0.99
N LEU A 41 -1.26 -4.56 -1.12
CA LEU A 41 -1.88 -4.87 -2.40
C LEU A 41 -2.85 -3.75 -2.79
N ASP A 42 -2.83 -3.29 -4.05
CA ASP A 42 -3.91 -2.44 -4.55
C ASP A 42 -5.21 -3.27 -4.61
N ALA A 43 -6.37 -2.70 -4.28
CA ALA A 43 -7.62 -3.41 -4.58
C ALA A 43 -8.37 -2.88 -5.79
N GLU A 44 -8.07 -1.67 -6.25
CA GLU A 44 -8.57 -1.20 -7.54
C GLU A 44 -7.44 -1.24 -8.56
N THR A 45 -7.72 -1.88 -9.68
CA THR A 45 -6.78 -1.93 -10.80
C THR A 45 -6.87 -0.62 -11.57
N PRO A 46 -5.79 0.17 -11.71
CA PRO A 46 -5.81 1.40 -12.50
C PRO A 46 -5.81 1.16 -14.03
N LEU A 47 -6.19 -0.04 -14.50
CA LEU A 47 -6.31 -0.33 -15.93
C LEU A 47 -7.66 0.14 -16.44
N GLY A 48 -7.62 1.24 -17.20
CA GLY A 48 -8.72 1.68 -18.06
C GLY A 48 -8.94 3.20 -17.99
N ASP A 49 -10.21 3.62 -17.98
CA ASP A 49 -10.62 5.00 -18.16
C ASP A 49 -10.34 5.88 -16.92
N ILE A 50 -10.68 7.17 -17.02
CA ILE A 50 -10.49 8.15 -15.94
C ILE A 50 -11.28 7.78 -14.67
N ILE A 51 -12.37 7.03 -14.80
CA ILE A 51 -13.19 6.58 -13.68
C ILE A 51 -12.43 5.51 -12.90
N GLN A 52 -11.82 4.54 -13.58
CA GLN A 52 -10.97 3.52 -12.94
C GLN A 52 -9.73 4.11 -12.28
N GLN A 53 -9.09 5.10 -12.91
CA GLN A 53 -8.00 5.85 -12.29
C GLN A 53 -8.45 6.61 -11.03
N GLY A 54 -9.63 7.22 -11.08
CA GLY A 54 -10.24 7.88 -9.92
C GLY A 54 -10.54 6.93 -8.76
N LYS A 55 -11.01 5.71 -9.06
CA LYS A 55 -11.23 4.68 -8.04
C LYS A 55 -9.93 4.26 -7.36
N HIS A 56 -8.86 4.04 -8.12
CA HIS A 56 -7.54 3.74 -7.55
C HIS A 56 -7.04 4.87 -6.64
N LEU A 57 -7.18 6.13 -7.07
CA LEU A 57 -6.80 7.28 -6.26
C LEU A 57 -7.55 7.31 -4.92
N ILE A 58 -8.87 7.11 -4.95
CA ILE A 58 -9.73 7.18 -3.75
C ILE A 58 -9.54 5.97 -2.83
N ALA A 59 -9.42 4.77 -3.39
CA ALA A 59 -9.42 3.54 -2.62
C ALA A 59 -8.02 3.11 -2.14
N ASP A 60 -6.97 3.43 -2.90
CA ASP A 60 -5.60 2.99 -2.63
C ASP A 60 -4.71 4.16 -2.18
N VAL A 61 -4.71 5.28 -2.90
CA VAL A 61 -3.73 6.38 -2.68
C VAL A 61 -4.11 7.29 -1.50
N LEU A 62 -5.33 7.85 -1.49
CA LEU A 62 -5.74 8.79 -0.44
C LEU A 62 -5.70 8.17 0.97
N PRO A 63 -6.21 6.95 1.20
CA PRO A 63 -6.16 6.31 2.52
C PRO A 63 -4.73 6.00 2.94
N TYR A 64 -3.87 5.55 2.01
CA TYR A 64 -2.43 5.39 2.27
C TYR A 64 -1.79 6.70 2.75
N TYR A 65 -2.07 7.82 2.09
CA TYR A 65 -1.51 9.10 2.49
C TYR A 65 -1.98 9.51 3.89
N SER A 66 -3.27 9.32 4.18
CA SER A 66 -3.85 9.60 5.50
C SER A 66 -3.21 8.76 6.61
N CYS A 67 -2.99 7.46 6.36
CA CYS A 67 -2.51 6.52 7.38
C CYS A 67 -0.98 6.49 7.53
N CYS A 68 -0.23 6.66 6.45
CA CYS A 68 1.23 6.46 6.44
C CYS A 68 2.05 7.75 6.28
N LYS A 69 1.54 8.76 5.57
CA LYS A 69 2.28 10.00 5.27
C LYS A 69 1.96 11.14 6.22
N THR A 70 0.71 11.26 6.64
CA THR A 70 0.31 12.25 7.65
C THR A 70 0.35 11.64 9.04
N SER A 71 1.31 12.07 9.86
CA SER A 71 1.51 11.62 11.26
C SER A 71 0.32 11.87 12.19
N ILE A 72 -0.72 12.56 11.72
CA ILE A 72 -1.89 12.99 12.50
C ILE A 72 -2.89 11.85 12.74
N PHE A 73 -2.94 10.82 11.88
CA PHE A 73 -3.97 9.77 11.92
C PHE A 73 -3.43 8.36 12.16
N SER A 74 -2.21 8.25 12.68
CA SER A 74 -1.39 7.01 12.67
C SER A 74 -2.01 5.76 13.30
N GLN A 75 -3.16 5.83 13.96
CA GLN A 75 -3.92 4.69 14.52
C GLN A 75 -5.45 4.91 14.51
N SER A 76 -6.00 5.69 13.57
CA SER A 76 -7.46 5.82 13.48
C SER A 76 -8.12 4.51 13.05
N GLN A 77 -9.37 4.27 13.45
CA GLN A 77 -10.17 3.10 13.01
C GLN A 77 -10.20 2.97 11.47
N ASN A 78 -10.12 4.09 10.76
CA ASN A 78 -10.08 4.12 9.29
C ASN A 78 -8.81 3.48 8.73
N CYS A 79 -7.69 3.53 9.45
CA CYS A 79 -6.45 2.87 9.04
C CYS A 79 -6.50 1.36 9.28
N SER A 80 -7.16 0.91 10.35
CA SER A 80 -7.44 -0.52 10.53
C SER A 80 -8.28 -1.08 9.39
N LEU A 81 -9.36 -0.37 9.02
CA LEU A 81 -10.22 -0.75 7.89
C LEU A 81 -9.48 -0.71 6.55
N TYR A 82 -8.57 0.26 6.37
CA TYR A 82 -7.71 0.32 5.20
C TYR A 82 -6.84 -0.93 5.11
N TYR A 83 -6.07 -1.26 6.15
CA TYR A 83 -5.18 -2.41 6.16
C TYR A 83 -5.90 -3.76 6.10
N GLU A 84 -7.11 -3.86 6.66
CA GLU A 84 -7.96 -5.05 6.51
C GLU A 84 -8.33 -5.29 5.04
N LYS A 85 -8.66 -4.22 4.33
CA LYS A 85 -9.00 -4.28 2.89
C LYS A 85 -7.78 -4.28 1.97
N ARG A 86 -6.57 -4.14 2.53
CA ARG A 86 -5.30 -3.96 1.81
C ARG A 86 -4.21 -4.77 2.51
N PRO A 87 -4.29 -6.11 2.42
CA PRO A 87 -3.33 -6.97 3.10
C PRO A 87 -1.92 -6.70 2.59
N SER A 88 -0.96 -7.11 3.42
CA SER A 88 0.46 -6.91 3.17
C SER A 88 0.90 -7.56 1.88
N GLY A 89 1.44 -6.77 0.96
CA GLY A 89 1.90 -7.26 -0.33
C GLY A 89 3.19 -8.07 -0.21
N GLN A 90 3.26 -9.18 -0.93
CA GLN A 90 4.51 -9.87 -1.26
C GLN A 90 4.73 -9.77 -2.76
N CYS A 91 5.96 -9.44 -3.18
CA CYS A 91 6.38 -9.58 -4.57
C CYS A 91 6.87 -11.02 -4.76
N GLN A 92 5.96 -12.00 -4.71
CA GLN A 92 6.25 -13.37 -5.12
C GLN A 92 5.77 -13.55 -6.56
N ASN A 93 6.63 -14.11 -7.41
CA ASN A 93 6.31 -14.48 -8.79
C ASN A 93 5.30 -15.62 -8.85
#